data_AF-Q6NNV6-F1
#
_entry.id   AF-Q6NNV6-F1
#
_cell.length_a   1.000
_cell.length_b   1.000
_cell.length_c   1.000
_cell.angle_alpha   90.00
_cell.angle_beta   90.00
_cell.angle_gamma   90.00
#
_symmetry.space_group_name_H-M   'P 1'
#
loop_
_entity.id
_entity.type
_entity.pdbx_description
1 polymer ?
#
loop_
_entity_poly.entity_id
_entity_poly.type
_entity_poly.pdbx_seq_one_letter_code
_entity_poly.pdbx_strand_id
1 'polypeptide(L)'
;MYTMYRYDRPSRRGGGVLIAVRSTLASEELLFDESRNSEFLCVKLSFSDRSVYITCSYIPPSSEFPEYQNHLSAIQSILNKLSKL
;
A
#
# COMPACT_ATOMS: atom_id res chain seq x y z
N MET A 1 -8.22 -7.54 18.20
CA MET A 1 -6.97 -6.79 17.99
C MET A 1 -6.67 -6.73 16.50
N TYR A 2 -6.07 -5.65 16.04
CA TYR A 2 -5.68 -5.45 14.64
C TYR A 2 -4.20 -5.10 14.55
N THR A 3 -3.54 -5.62 13.51
CA THR A 3 -2.25 -5.12 13.04
C THR A 3 -2.53 -3.98 12.08
N MET A 4 -1.94 -2.82 12.36
CA MET A 4 -2.21 -1.57 11.65
C MET A 4 -1.03 -1.25 10.75
N TYR A 5 -1.28 -1.17 9.44
CA TYR A 5 -0.33 -0.66 8.44
C TYR A 5 -0.80 0.73 8.04
N ARG A 6 0.08 1.73 8.11
CA ARG A 6 -0.32 3.12 7.89
C ARG A 6 0.79 3.92 7.23
N TYR A 7 0.38 4.79 6.32
CA TYR A 7 1.20 5.88 5.83
C TYR A 7 0.61 7.18 6.38
N ASP A 8 1.31 7.80 7.31
CA ASP A 8 0.89 9.07 7.92
C ASP A 8 1.59 10.24 7.25
N ARG A 9 0.89 11.38 7.14
CA ARG A 9 1.49 12.68 6.78
C ARG A 9 1.65 13.55 8.02
N PRO A 10 2.76 13.44 8.80
CA PRO A 10 2.92 14.22 10.03
C PRO A 10 3.01 15.73 9.79
N SER A 11 3.39 16.16 8.59
CA SER A 11 3.58 17.56 8.20
C SER A 11 2.33 18.26 7.66
N ARG A 12 1.20 17.55 7.50
CA ARG A 12 -0.03 18.11 6.88
C ARG A 12 -1.28 17.61 7.58
N ARG A 13 -2.35 18.42 7.61
CA ARG A 13 -3.69 17.97 8.02
C ARG A 13 -4.41 17.31 6.84
N GLY A 14 -4.93 16.10 7.06
CA GLY A 14 -5.68 15.32 6.07
C GLY A 14 -4.79 14.40 5.22
N GLY A 15 -5.43 13.45 4.54
CA GLY A 15 -4.76 12.36 3.84
C GLY A 15 -4.32 11.25 4.80
N GLY A 16 -3.39 10.44 4.33
CA GLY A 16 -2.95 9.19 4.90
C GLY A 16 -3.80 8.01 4.42
N VAL A 17 -3.15 6.85 4.35
CA VAL A 17 -3.81 5.57 4.05
C VAL A 17 -3.57 4.59 5.18
N LEU A 18 -4.54 3.71 5.40
CA LEU A 18 -4.52 2.77 6.51
C LEU A 18 -5.16 1.44 6.09
N ILE A 19 -4.47 0.35 6.39
CA ILE A 19 -4.99 -1.02 6.29
C ILE A 19 -4.94 -1.64 7.69
N ALA A 20 -6.11 -2.01 8.21
CA ALA A 20 -6.24 -2.71 9.48
C ALA A 20 -6.53 -4.19 9.22
N VAL A 21 -5.58 -5.07 9.57
CA VAL A 21 -5.73 -6.52 9.43
C VAL A 21 -6.01 -7.14 10.79
N ARG A 22 -7.03 -7.99 10.90
CA ARG A 22 -7.32 -8.70 12.16
C ARG A 22 -6.09 -9.51 12.56
N SER A 23 -5.58 -9.35 13.78
CA SER A 23 -4.30 -9.95 14.21
C SER A 23 -4.25 -11.48 14.19
N THR A 24 -5.39 -12.15 13.99
CA THR A 24 -5.47 -13.61 13.78
C THR A 24 -5.13 -14.03 12.35
N LEU A 25 -5.02 -13.08 11.42
CA LEU A 25 -4.59 -13.33 10.04
C LEU A 25 -3.10 -13.01 9.91
N ALA A 26 -2.36 -13.91 9.28
CA ALA A 26 -0.96 -13.65 8.95
C ALA A 26 -0.89 -12.58 7.86
N SER A 27 -0.17 -11.50 8.14
CA SER A 27 -0.01 -10.39 7.21
C SER A 27 1.36 -9.72 7.30
N GLU A 28 1.82 -9.19 6.18
CA GLU A 28 3.06 -8.40 6.08
C GLU A 28 2.88 -7.22 5.13
N GLU A 29 3.53 -6.09 5.45
CA GLU A 29 3.61 -4.94 4.54
C GLU A 29 4.69 -5.20 3.50
N LEU A 30 4.35 -4.97 2.23
CA LEU A 30 5.32 -5.01 1.15
C LEU A 30 5.83 -3.59 0.90
N LEU A 31 7.10 -3.37 1.23
CA LEU A 31 7.78 -2.10 0.98
C LEU A 31 8.34 -2.05 -0.45
N PHE A 32 8.14 -0.92 -1.11
CA PHE A 32 8.69 -0.63 -2.44
C PHE A 32 9.42 0.71 -2.39
N ASP A 33 10.57 0.80 -3.05
CA ASP A 33 11.39 2.02 -3.03
C ASP A 33 10.62 3.25 -3.56
N GLU A 34 9.73 3.05 -4.54
CA GLU A 34 8.88 4.12 -5.10
C GLU A 34 7.65 4.46 -4.24
N SER A 35 7.21 3.55 -3.37
CA SER A 35 6.01 3.75 -2.53
C SER A 35 6.22 4.70 -1.35
N ARG A 36 7.47 5.09 -1.05
CA ARG A 36 7.76 5.95 0.11
C ARG A 36 7.31 7.41 -0.07
N ASN A 37 7.07 7.83 -1.30
CA ASN A 37 6.73 9.22 -1.61
C ASN A 37 5.24 9.43 -1.96
N SER A 38 4.46 8.36 -2.06
CA SER A 38 3.03 8.41 -2.36
C SER A 38 2.21 7.85 -1.18
N GLU A 39 0.96 8.31 -1.04
CA GLU A 39 0.04 7.76 -0.04
C GLU A 39 -0.48 6.39 -0.49
N PHE A 40 0.42 5.41 -0.42
CA PHE A 40 0.24 4.08 -0.98
C PHE A 40 0.69 3.02 0.03
N LEU A 41 -0.13 1.98 0.22
CA LEU A 41 0.22 0.79 0.99
C LEU A 41 -0.08 -0.46 0.19
N CYS A 42 0.72 -1.51 0.42
CA CYS A 42 0.43 -2.85 -0.03
C CYS A 42 0.68 -3.83 1.11
N VAL A 43 -0.34 -4.61 1.45
CA VAL A 43 -0.27 -5.64 2.48
C VAL A 43 -0.59 -6.98 1.86
N LYS A 44 0.29 -7.96 2.10
CA LYS A 44 0.06 -9.35 1.75
C LYS A 44 -0.60 -10.05 2.93
N LEU A 45 -1.72 -10.71 2.67
CA LEU A 45 -2.36 -11.67 3.55
C LEU A 45 -1.96 -13.08 3.12
N SER A 46 -1.47 -13.88 4.05
CA SER A 46 -1.05 -15.26 3.80
C SER A 46 -2.12 -16.22 4.29
N PHE A 47 -2.66 -17.02 3.37
CA PHE A 47 -3.53 -18.17 3.66
C PHE A 47 -2.77 -19.47 3.37
N SER A 48 -3.36 -20.62 3.70
CA SER A 48 -2.71 -21.92 3.52
C SER A 48 -2.38 -22.27 2.08
N ASP A 49 -3.20 -21.84 1.13
CA ASP A 49 -3.15 -22.22 -0.29
C ASP A 49 -2.92 -21.03 -1.23
N ARG A 50 -2.99 -19.81 -0.71
CA ARG A 50 -2.91 -18.59 -1.52
C ARG A 50 -2.43 -17.40 -0.72
N SER A 51 -1.93 -16.41 -1.43
CA SER A 51 -1.70 -15.07 -0.89
C SER A 51 -2.69 -14.08 -1.51
N VAL A 52 -3.21 -13.16 -0.71
CA VAL A 52 -4.06 -12.05 -1.18
C VAL A 52 -3.30 -10.75 -0.94
N TYR A 53 -3.15 -9.95 -1.99
CA TYR A 53 -2.45 -8.67 -1.92
C TYR A 53 -3.49 -7.55 -1.94
N ILE A 54 -3.49 -6.71 -0.91
CA ILE A 54 -4.42 -5.59 -0.75
C ILE A 54 -3.62 -4.31 -0.86
N THR A 55 -3.99 -3.47 -1.83
CA THR A 55 -3.43 -2.14 -1.98
C THR A 55 -4.41 -1.09 -1.48
N CYS A 56 -3.88 -0.01 -0.88
CA CYS A 56 -4.66 1.16 -0.49
C CYS A 56 -3.95 2.40 -1.00
N SER A 57 -4.68 3.27 -1.69
CA SER A 57 -4.15 4.48 -2.32
C SER A 57 -5.06 5.65 -2.02
N TYR A 58 -4.45 6.78 -1.68
CA TYR A 58 -5.13 8.06 -1.67
C TYR A 58 -4.40 9.01 -2.59
N ILE A 59 -5.11 9.51 -3.61
CA ILE A 59 -4.63 10.58 -4.47
C ILE A 59 -5.38 11.83 -4.02
N PRO A 60 -4.70 12.87 -3.52
CA PRO A 60 -5.35 14.10 -3.12
C PRO A 60 -6.20 14.71 -4.24
N PRO A 61 -7.28 15.43 -3.91
CA PRO A 61 -8.03 16.19 -4.91
C PRO A 61 -7.11 17.23 -5.54
N SER A 62 -7.30 17.48 -6.84
CA SER A 62 -6.49 18.42 -7.63
C SER A 62 -5.00 18.07 -7.70
N SER A 63 -4.64 16.80 -7.47
CA SER A 63 -3.29 16.32 -7.74
C SER A 63 -2.92 16.45 -9.21
N GLU A 64 -1.66 16.81 -9.45
CA GLU A 64 -1.09 16.86 -10.79
C GLU A 64 -0.84 15.45 -11.35
N PHE A 65 -0.73 15.35 -12.68
CA PHE A 65 -0.48 14.07 -13.37
C PHE A 65 0.68 13.23 -12.78
N PRO A 66 1.82 13.81 -12.33
CA PRO A 66 2.89 13.04 -11.72
C PRO A 66 2.47 12.21 -10.50
N GLU A 67 1.50 12.67 -9.71
CA GLU A 67 1.02 11.91 -8.55
C GLU A 67 0.32 10.62 -9.02
N TYR A 68 -0.54 10.71 -10.04
CA TYR A 68 -1.18 9.55 -10.64
C TYR A 68 -0.15 8.57 -11.21
N GLN A 69 0.88 9.08 -11.89
CA GLN A 69 1.96 8.27 -12.43
C GLN A 69 2.73 7.54 -11.31
N ASN A 70 2.99 8.21 -10.17
CA ASN A 70 3.65 7.59 -9.02
C ASN A 70 2.84 6.42 -8.44
N HIS A 71 1.52 6.59 -8.29
CA HIS A 71 0.65 5.51 -7.84
C HIS A 71 0.61 4.34 -8.84
N LEU A 72 0.57 4.63 -10.14
CA LEU A 72 0.61 3.60 -11.18
C LEU A 72 1.93 2.83 -11.16
N SER A 73 3.08 3.53 -11.04
CA SER A 73 4.40 2.90 -10.96
C SER A 73 4.55 2.04 -9.70
N ALA A 74 3.96 2.45 -8.56
CA ALA A 74 3.92 1.63 -7.35
C ALA A 74 3.13 0.34 -7.55
N ILE A 75 1.96 0.40 -8.20
CA ILE A 75 1.16 -0.78 -8.55
C ILE A 75 1.93 -1.68 -9.52
N GLN A 76 2.55 -1.11 -10.56
CA GLN A 76 3.32 -1.87 -11.53
C GLN A 76 4.52 -2.57 -10.87
N SER A 77 5.18 -1.91 -9.93
CA SER A 77 6.28 -2.47 -9.14
C SER A 77 5.82 -3.69 -8.31
N ILE A 78 4.61 -3.68 -7.75
CA ILE A 78 4.03 -4.84 -7.10
C ILE A 78 3.82 -5.97 -8.11
N LEU A 79 3.12 -5.69 -9.21
CA LEU A 79 2.81 -6.69 -10.24
C LEU A 79 4.08 -7.35 -10.77
N ASN A 80 5.14 -6.58 -10.99
CA ASN A 80 6.44 -7.06 -11.46
C ASN A 80 7.16 -7.95 -10.43
N LYS A 81 6.94 -7.76 -9.12
CA LYS A 81 7.45 -8.68 -8.09
C LYS A 81 6.61 -9.95 -8.03
N LEU A 82 5.28 -9.82 -8.16
CA LEU A 82 4.37 -10.96 -8.12
C LEU A 82 4.53 -11.90 -9.32
N SER A 83 4.87 -11.37 -10.51
CA SER A 83 5.12 -12.19 -11.70
C SER A 83 6.45 -12.95 -11.67
N LYS A 84 7.32 -12.66 -10.69
CA LYS A 84 8.62 -13.31 -10.49
C LYS A 84 8.63 -14.33 -9.34
N LEU A 85 7.50 -14.49 -8.64
CA LEU A 85 7.27 -15.51 -7.61
C LEU A 85 6.59 -16.73 -8.24
#